data_AF-A0A272EQ41-F1
#
_entry.id   AF-A0A272EQ41-F1
#
_cell.length_a   1.000
_cell.length_b   1.000
_cell.length_c   1.000
_cell.angle_alpha   90.00
_cell.angle_beta   90.00
_cell.angle_gamma   90.00
#
_symmetry.space_group_name_H-M   'P 1'
#
loop_
_entity.id
_entity.type
_entity.pdbx_description
1 polymer ?
#
loop_
_entity_poly.entity_id
_entity_poly.type
_entity_poly.pdbx_seq_one_letter_code
_entity_poly.pdbx_strand_id
1 'polypeptide(L)'
;MSSEPGAIQYGLRAVLINPLVLHAGLDPSGFIGEHTMIYSDECFHFSSEHVAQVISMTLPSLRQPENFWLLIETGDELLDHRQAVLHYQGARQTVLPGGDHGFSRWAEFLDEVLEFARLRTGEV
;
A
#
# COMPACT_ATOMS: atom_id res chain seq x y z
N MET A 1 6.98 -14.17 -16.14
CA MET A 1 7.96 -13.66 -15.16
C MET A 1 7.22 -12.65 -14.31
N SER A 2 6.84 -13.00 -13.07
CA SER A 2 6.30 -12.01 -12.15
C SER A 2 7.42 -11.05 -11.78
N SER A 3 7.34 -9.82 -12.26
CA SER A 3 8.18 -8.73 -11.77
C SER A 3 7.78 -8.46 -10.33
N GLU A 4 8.75 -8.48 -9.43
CA GLU A 4 8.52 -8.05 -8.04
C GLU A 4 8.04 -6.59 -8.05
N PRO A 5 7.15 -6.18 -7.12
CA PRO A 5 6.77 -4.78 -6.96
C PRO A 5 7.97 -3.85 -6.92
N GLY A 6 7.84 -2.69 -7.55
CA GLY A 6 8.97 -1.82 -7.90
C GLY A 6 9.92 -1.51 -6.74
N ALA A 7 9.40 -1.27 -5.54
CA ALA A 7 10.25 -1.00 -4.37
C ALA A 7 11.20 -2.18 -4.04
N ILE A 8 10.73 -3.42 -4.13
CA ILE A 8 11.57 -4.61 -3.90
C ILE A 8 12.54 -4.80 -5.07
N GLN A 9 12.04 -4.72 -6.30
CA GLN A 9 12.85 -4.92 -7.50
C GLN A 9 14.07 -4.00 -7.53
N TYR A 10 13.92 -2.76 -7.05
CA TYR A 10 14.95 -1.73 -7.08
C TYR A 10 15.60 -1.45 -5.72
N GLY A 11 15.26 -2.20 -4.68
CA GLY A 11 15.80 -2.00 -3.32
C GLY A 11 15.51 -0.62 -2.73
N LEU A 12 14.36 -0.03 -3.09
CA LEU A 12 13.94 1.30 -2.67
C LEU A 12 13.25 1.26 -1.32
N ARG A 13 13.22 2.42 -0.67
CA ARG A 13 12.42 2.64 0.53
C ARG A 13 10.99 2.98 0.15
N ALA A 14 10.02 2.41 0.87
CA ALA A 14 8.61 2.64 0.62
C ALA A 14 7.85 2.88 1.92
N VAL A 15 7.01 3.91 1.91
CA VAL A 15 6.00 4.14 2.95
C VAL A 15 4.68 3.61 2.43
N LEU A 16 4.02 2.78 3.23
CA LEU A 16 2.77 2.12 2.89
C LEU A 16 1.69 2.65 3.81
N ILE A 17 0.68 3.30 3.23
CA ILE A 17 -0.40 3.95 3.97
C ILE A 17 -1.65 3.10 3.80
N ASN A 18 -2.21 2.58 4.89
CA ASN A 18 -3.42 1.75 4.89
C ASN A 18 -3.45 0.72 3.72
N PRO A 19 -2.37 -0.07 3.50
CA PRO A 19 -2.23 -0.85 2.28
C PRO A 19 -3.18 -2.05 2.27
N LEU A 20 -3.75 -2.33 1.09
CA LEU A 20 -4.40 -3.61 0.82
C LEU A 20 -3.37 -4.74 0.80
N VAL A 21 -3.65 -5.81 1.55
CA VAL A 21 -2.93 -7.09 1.46
C VAL A 21 -3.78 -8.09 0.67
N LEU A 22 -3.43 -8.32 -0.60
CA LEU A 22 -4.27 -9.07 -1.55
C LEU A 22 -4.65 -10.49 -1.11
N HIS A 23 -3.74 -11.24 -0.50
CA HIS A 23 -4.05 -12.61 -0.03
C HIS A 23 -4.85 -12.64 1.28
N ALA A 24 -5.23 -11.48 1.82
CA ALA A 24 -5.84 -11.37 3.14
C ALA A 24 -7.36 -11.22 3.13
N GLY A 25 -8.02 -11.45 1.98
CA GLY A 25 -9.47 -11.64 1.92
C GLY A 25 -10.25 -10.78 0.93
N LEU A 26 -9.59 -9.86 0.20
CA LEU A 26 -10.23 -9.12 -0.89
C LEU A 26 -10.09 -9.91 -2.20
N ASP A 27 -11.22 -10.31 -2.77
CA ASP A 27 -11.26 -10.92 -4.10
C ASP A 27 -11.40 -9.83 -5.19
N PRO A 28 -10.36 -9.56 -5.99
CA PRO A 28 -10.42 -8.56 -7.05
C PRO A 28 -11.43 -8.92 -8.15
N SER A 29 -11.90 -10.18 -8.25
CA SER A 29 -12.91 -10.58 -9.22
C SER A 29 -14.25 -9.84 -9.05
N GLY A 30 -14.55 -9.39 -7.83
CA GLY A 30 -15.74 -8.58 -7.52
C GLY A 30 -15.77 -7.22 -8.22
N PHE A 31 -14.65 -6.77 -8.78
CA PHE A 31 -14.53 -5.50 -9.49
C PHE A 31 -14.61 -5.66 -11.02
N ILE A 32 -14.84 -6.85 -11.58
CA ILE A 32 -14.94 -7.01 -13.04
C ILE A 32 -16.14 -6.20 -13.58
N GLY A 33 -15.89 -5.37 -14.58
CA GLY A 33 -16.92 -4.53 -15.21
C GLY A 33 -16.41 -3.17 -15.68
N GLU A 34 -17.35 -2.34 -16.12
CA GLU A 34 -17.09 -0.94 -16.48
C GLU A 34 -17.05 -0.07 -15.24
N HIS A 35 -16.00 0.75 -15.12
CA HIS A 35 -15.84 1.77 -14.08
C HIS A 35 -15.64 3.12 -14.72
N THR A 36 -16.23 4.16 -14.14
CA THR A 36 -15.87 5.55 -14.46
C THR A 36 -14.86 6.02 -13.43
N MET A 37 -13.76 6.65 -13.89
CA MET A 37 -12.77 7.21 -12.99
C MET A 37 -13.38 8.29 -12.09
N ILE A 38 -12.93 8.41 -10.84
CA ILE A 38 -13.54 9.36 -9.89
C ILE A 38 -13.08 10.82 -10.09
N TYR A 39 -12.00 11.04 -10.85
CA TYR A 39 -11.43 12.36 -11.13
C TYR A 39 -11.53 12.76 -12.62
N SER A 40 -12.12 11.91 -13.46
CA SER A 40 -12.34 12.17 -14.89
C SER A 40 -13.53 11.37 -15.41
N ASP A 41 -14.12 11.77 -16.53
CA ASP A 41 -15.21 11.02 -17.16
C ASP A 41 -14.72 9.80 -17.99
N GLU A 42 -13.46 9.39 -17.82
CA GLU A 42 -12.90 8.26 -18.54
C GLU A 42 -13.49 6.93 -18.04
N CYS A 43 -13.93 6.09 -18.98
CA CYS A 43 -14.36 4.74 -18.69
C CYS A 43 -13.18 3.76 -18.77
N PHE A 44 -13.15 2.83 -17.83
CA PHE A 44 -12.18 1.75 -17.78
C PHE A 44 -12.88 0.41 -17.53
N HIS A 45 -12.62 -0.53 -18.44
CA HIS A 45 -13.09 -1.90 -18.30
C HIS A 45 -12.08 -2.73 -17.49
N PHE A 46 -12.45 -3.11 -16.27
CA PHE A 46 -11.66 -4.04 -15.46
C PHE A 46 -12.00 -5.48 -15.82
N SER A 47 -11.06 -6.20 -16.45
CA SER A 47 -11.28 -7.55 -16.99
C SER A 47 -10.70 -8.63 -16.08
N SER A 48 -11.02 -9.89 -16.38
CA SER A 48 -10.37 -11.05 -15.76
C SER A 48 -8.85 -11.11 -15.98
N GLU A 49 -8.35 -10.51 -17.06
CA GLU A 49 -6.90 -10.40 -17.28
C GLU A 49 -6.27 -9.43 -16.27
N HIS A 50 -6.92 -8.30 -15.99
CA HIS A 50 -6.47 -7.37 -14.95
C HIS A 50 -6.51 -8.02 -13.56
N VAL A 51 -7.52 -8.83 -13.27
CA VAL A 51 -7.57 -9.65 -12.04
C VAL A 51 -6.32 -10.55 -11.93
N ALA A 52 -5.98 -11.27 -13.01
CA ALA A 52 -4.80 -12.13 -13.03
C ALA A 52 -3.50 -11.33 -12.83
N GLN A 53 -3.40 -10.14 -13.43
CA GLN A 53 -2.27 -9.23 -13.24
C GLN A 53 -2.14 -8.78 -11.78
N VAL A 54 -3.23 -8.34 -11.15
CA VAL A 54 -3.27 -7.96 -9.72
C VAL A 54 -2.81 -9.10 -8.83
N ILE A 55 -3.37 -10.31 -9.03
CA ILE A 55 -2.98 -11.50 -8.25
C ILE A 55 -1.49 -11.81 -8.44
N SER A 56 -0.96 -11.69 -9.67
CA SER A 56 0.43 -11.98 -9.98
C SER A 56 1.45 -11.06 -9.30
N MET A 57 1.01 -9.88 -8.83
CA MET A 57 1.82 -8.94 -8.06
C MET A 57 1.86 -9.26 -6.56
N THR A 58 1.11 -10.28 -6.11
CA THR A 58 1.09 -10.69 -4.70
C THR A 58 2.45 -11.21 -4.27
N LEU A 59 2.98 -10.64 -3.19
CA LEU A 59 4.17 -11.12 -2.53
C LEU A 59 3.78 -11.92 -1.29
N PRO A 60 4.14 -13.21 -1.19
CA PRO A 60 3.84 -13.99 0.00
C PRO A 60 4.70 -13.60 1.20
N SER A 61 5.88 -13.01 0.96
CA SER A 61 6.81 -12.59 2.02
C SER A 61 7.58 -11.34 1.61
N LEU A 62 7.76 -10.43 2.55
CA LEU A 62 8.54 -9.22 2.36
C LEU A 62 10.04 -9.51 2.40
N ARG A 63 10.80 -9.01 1.41
CA ARG A 63 12.27 -8.98 1.46
C ARG A 63 12.71 -7.61 1.94
N GLN A 64 13.80 -7.55 2.72
CA GLN A 64 14.35 -6.31 3.29
C GLN A 64 13.28 -5.47 4.00
N PRO A 65 12.58 -6.04 5.00
CA PRO A 65 11.49 -5.36 5.67
C PRO A 65 11.89 -3.99 6.25
N GLU A 66 13.17 -3.80 6.58
CA GLU A 66 13.76 -2.52 7.02
C GLU A 66 13.65 -1.36 6.01
N ASN A 67 13.39 -1.66 4.73
CA ASN A 67 13.14 -0.65 3.70
C ASN A 67 11.69 -0.18 3.67
N PHE A 68 10.80 -0.81 4.45
CA PHE A 68 9.39 -0.48 4.49
C PHE A 68 9.03 0.23 5.79
N TRP A 69 8.12 1.19 5.67
CA TRP A 69 7.44 1.79 6.79
C TRP A 69 5.93 1.68 6.58
N LEU A 70 5.28 0.93 7.46
CA LEU A 70 3.83 0.79 7.49
C LEU A 70 3.21 1.90 8.36
N LEU A 71 2.31 2.69 7.77
CA LEU A 71 1.46 3.67 8.42
C LEU A 71 0.01 3.17 8.39
N ILE A 72 -0.59 3.01 9.57
CA ILE A 72 -1.94 2.47 9.75
C ILE A 72 -2.76 3.39 10.65
N GLU A 73 -3.99 3.64 10.24
CA GLU A 73 -5.07 4.11 11.12
C GLU A 73 -6.04 2.94 11.39
N THR A 74 -6.27 2.60 12.65
CA THR A 74 -7.12 1.43 13.00
C THR A 74 -8.60 1.66 12.70
N GLY A 75 -8.98 2.90 12.41
CA GLY A 75 -10.32 3.32 12.00
C GLY A 75 -10.63 3.11 10.52
N ASP A 76 -9.67 2.61 9.73
CA ASP A 76 -9.88 2.21 8.33
C ASP A 76 -11.14 1.33 8.21
N GLU A 77 -12.13 1.89 7.52
CA GLU A 77 -13.45 1.31 7.33
C GLU A 77 -13.53 0.32 6.16
N LEU A 78 -12.50 0.27 5.33
CA LEU A 78 -12.43 -0.54 4.12
C LEU A 78 -11.58 -1.80 4.31
N LEU A 79 -10.48 -1.69 5.07
CA LEU A 79 -9.47 -2.73 5.18
C LEU A 79 -9.21 -3.14 6.63
N ASP A 80 -9.11 -4.45 6.89
CA ASP A 80 -8.68 -4.94 8.21
C ASP A 80 -7.18 -4.71 8.41
N HIS A 81 -6.85 -3.66 9.16
CA HIS A 81 -5.48 -3.27 9.49
C HIS A 81 -4.61 -4.41 10.05
N ARG A 82 -5.21 -5.40 10.72
CA ARG A 82 -4.47 -6.52 11.32
C ARG A 82 -3.75 -7.36 10.27
N GLN A 83 -4.32 -7.43 9.07
CA GLN A 83 -3.71 -8.13 7.94
C GLN A 83 -2.42 -7.44 7.50
N ALA A 84 -2.43 -6.11 7.39
CA ALA A 84 -1.24 -5.33 7.05
C ALA A 84 -0.16 -5.43 8.15
N VAL A 85 -0.55 -5.28 9.42
CA VAL A 85 0.38 -5.42 10.57
C VAL A 85 1.08 -6.78 10.58
N LEU A 86 0.33 -7.85 10.30
CA LEU A 86 0.87 -9.21 10.21
C LEU A 86 1.74 -9.41 8.96
N HIS A 87 1.32 -8.91 7.80
CA HIS A 87 2.05 -9.11 6.55
C HIS A 87 3.39 -8.38 6.52
N TYR A 88 3.44 -7.15 7.04
CA TYR A 88 4.64 -6.30 7.06
C TYR A 88 5.44 -6.44 8.36
N GLN A 89 5.42 -7.61 9.00
CA GLN A 89 6.27 -7.88 10.16
C GLN A 89 7.75 -7.66 9.84
N GLY A 90 8.47 -7.04 10.78
CA GLY A 90 9.87 -6.64 10.63
C GLY A 90 10.08 -5.26 10.00
N ALA A 91 9.06 -4.68 9.36
CA ALA A 91 9.12 -3.30 8.89
C ALA A 91 9.00 -2.31 10.05
N ARG A 92 9.38 -1.04 9.83
CA ARG A 92 8.95 0.04 10.74
C ARG A 92 7.43 0.09 10.69
N GLN A 93 6.74 0.16 11.83
CA GLN A 93 5.29 0.26 11.87
C GLN A 93 4.84 1.38 12.81
N THR A 94 3.90 2.20 12.34
CA THR A 94 3.16 3.17 13.15
C THR A 94 1.67 2.85 13.03
N VAL A 95 1.07 2.38 14.12
CA VAL A 95 -0.36 2.03 14.19
C VAL A 95 -1.06 3.03 15.10
N LEU A 96 -1.95 3.83 14.53
CA LEU A 96 -2.62 4.94 15.20
C LEU A 96 -4.08 4.57 15.50
N PRO A 97 -4.58 4.82 16.72
CA PRO A 97 -5.99 4.57 17.03
C PRO A 97 -6.90 5.57 16.32
N GLY A 98 -8.04 5.08 15.82
CA GLY A 98 -9.04 5.87 15.09
C GLY A 98 -8.59 6.19 13.67
N GLY A 99 -9.09 7.30 13.12
CA GLY A 99 -8.79 7.72 11.74
C GLY A 99 -9.72 7.10 10.70
N ASP A 100 -9.27 7.02 9.45
CA ASP A 100 -10.01 6.49 8.30
C ASP A 100 -9.07 5.93 7.22
N HIS A 101 -9.64 5.32 6.16
CA HIS A 101 -8.85 4.78 5.05
C HIS A 101 -8.02 5.87 4.32
N GLY A 102 -8.50 7.12 4.30
CA GLY A 102 -7.82 8.26 3.67
C GLY A 102 -6.57 8.75 4.41
N PHE A 103 -6.30 8.20 5.61
CA PHE A 103 -5.17 8.56 6.46
C PHE A 103 -5.18 10.06 6.85
N SER A 104 -6.14 10.40 7.70
CA SER A 104 -6.48 11.77 8.11
C SER A 104 -5.31 12.61 8.66
N ARG A 105 -4.26 11.96 9.19
CA ARG A 105 -3.09 12.60 9.81
C ARG A 105 -1.88 12.77 8.90
N TRP A 106 -2.05 12.61 7.58
CA TRP A 106 -0.96 12.67 6.61
C TRP A 106 0.03 13.84 6.81
N ALA A 107 -0.49 15.04 7.08
CA ALA A 107 0.32 16.24 7.28
C ALA A 107 1.31 16.12 8.46
N GLU A 108 0.97 15.37 9.51
CA GLU A 108 1.82 15.16 10.68
C GLU A 108 3.04 14.28 10.35
N PHE A 109 2.92 13.41 9.35
CA PHE A 109 3.95 12.42 9.01
C PHE A 109 4.85 12.84 7.85
N LEU A 110 4.51 13.91 7.12
CA LEU A 110 5.19 14.27 5.88
C LEU A 110 6.70 14.45 6.05
N ASP A 111 7.14 15.15 7.09
CA ASP A 111 8.57 15.39 7.36
C ASP A 111 9.34 14.09 7.62
N GLU A 112 8.77 13.21 8.44
CA GLU A 112 9.37 11.91 8.74
C GLU A 112 9.38 10.99 7.51
N VAL A 113 8.36 11.08 6.65
CA VAL A 113 8.28 10.31 5.40
C VAL A 113 9.38 10.74 4.44
N LEU A 114 9.63 12.05 4.30
CA LEU A 114 10.71 12.57 3.47
C LEU A 114 12.08 12.16 4.00
N GLU A 115 12.27 12.15 5.33
CA GLU A 115 13.48 11.65 5.97
C GLU A 115 13.66 10.14 5.73
N PHE A 116 12.61 9.35 5.97
CA PHE A 116 12.63 7.91 5.77
C PHE A 116 12.98 7.56 4.31
N ALA A 117 12.37 8.27 3.35
CA ALA A 117 12.62 8.14 1.92
C ALA A 117 14.00 8.68 1.48
N ARG A 118 14.76 9.30 2.39
CA ARG A 118 16.07 9.94 2.13
C ARG A 118 15.99 11.04 1.07
N LEU A 119 14.88 11.77 1.05
CA LEU A 119 14.65 12.90 0.13
C LEU A 119 15.00 14.25 0.75
N ARG A 120 15.27 14.31 2.06
CA ARG A 120 15.90 15.48 2.68
C ARG A 120 17.40 15.44 2.38
N THR A 121 17.85 16.24 1.42
CA THR A 121 19.26 16.62 1.33
C THR A 121 19.57 17.47 2.55
N GLY A 122 20.62 17.12 3.31
CA GLY A 122 21.05 17.93 4.45
C GLY A 122 21.21 19.40 4.04
N GLU A 123 20.81 20.32 4.93
CA GLU A 123 21.37 21.67 4.91
C GLU A 123 22.89 21.52 5.03
N VAL A 124 23.61 22.08 4.06
CA VAL A 124 25.08 22.21 4.08
C VAL A 124 25.46 23.29 5.08
#